data_AF-A0AAW4ILS0-F1
#
_entry.id   AF-A0AAW4ILS0-F1
#
_cell.length_a   1.000
_cell.length_b   1.000
_cell.length_c   1.000
_cell.angle_alpha   90.00
_cell.angle_beta   90.00
_cell.angle_gamma   90.00
#
_symmetry.space_group_name_H-M   'P 1'
#
loop_
_entity.id
_entity.type
_entity.pdbx_description
1 polymer ?
#
loop_
_entity_poly.entity_id
_entity_poly.type
_entity_poly.pdbx_seq_one_letter_code
_entity_poly.pdbx_strand_id
1 'polypeptide(L)'
;SKHKALSWEHANKIEAQLREEVQQLLKLAEDSDSRPVNDGLDVPAEIARREKRLGAIAQAKAKIEERARERHAVEQQEYEAKCAKRQGQRDEGKKPRGPDPQPPASGPKASDQVNLTDEESRIMPTSSGGFEQSYNAQAAVDTETMLVVVHNVSQAPNDKREITPILDKVQALPEGLGQVSTLLGDTGYFSAANVNACEAQGIEPMLSMKRESHHIPVLQRFAPD
;
A
#
# COMPACT_ATOMS: atom_id res chain seq x y z
N SER A 1 -12.19 -7.44 -8.10
CA SER A 1 -12.16 -8.87 -8.49
C SER A 1 -10.81 -9.45 -8.10
N LYS A 2 -10.78 -10.49 -7.27
CA LYS A 2 -9.56 -11.07 -6.67
C LYS A 2 -8.55 -11.61 -7.71
N HIS A 3 -9.01 -11.92 -8.93
CA HIS A 3 -8.22 -12.54 -10.00
C HIS A 3 -7.75 -11.58 -11.10
N LYS A 4 -7.93 -10.26 -10.92
CA LYS A 4 -7.58 -9.26 -11.93
C LYS A 4 -6.28 -8.50 -11.63
N ALA A 5 -5.44 -9.04 -10.76
CA ALA A 5 -4.12 -8.49 -10.51
C ALA A 5 -3.17 -8.83 -11.67
N LEU A 6 -2.46 -7.82 -12.17
CA LEU A 6 -1.43 -7.96 -13.18
C LEU A 6 -0.09 -7.60 -12.53
N SER A 7 0.82 -8.58 -12.42
CA SER A 7 2.18 -8.35 -11.94
C SER A 7 3.08 -7.75 -13.02
N TRP A 8 4.17 -7.09 -12.62
CA TRP A 8 5.15 -6.50 -13.53
C TRP A 8 5.76 -7.54 -14.48
N GLU A 9 6.16 -8.68 -13.95
CA GLU A 9 6.68 -9.80 -14.75
C GLU A 9 5.65 -10.30 -15.77
N HIS A 10 4.40 -10.49 -15.34
CA HIS A 10 3.35 -10.96 -16.22
C HIS A 10 2.95 -9.92 -17.27
N ALA A 11 2.93 -8.64 -16.90
CA ALA A 11 2.71 -7.52 -17.81
C ALA A 11 3.75 -7.51 -18.94
N ASN A 12 5.04 -7.63 -18.60
CA ASN A 12 6.12 -7.67 -19.59
C ASN A 12 5.99 -8.87 -20.55
N LYS A 13 5.64 -10.05 -20.01
CA LYS A 13 5.45 -11.26 -20.81
C LYS A 13 4.29 -11.10 -21.81
N ILE A 14 3.14 -10.62 -21.34
CA ILE A 14 1.97 -10.43 -22.21
C ILE A 14 2.23 -9.30 -23.23
N GLU A 15 2.86 -8.21 -22.82
CA GLU A 15 3.20 -7.10 -23.72
C GLU A 15 4.06 -7.57 -24.90
N ALA A 16 5.10 -8.37 -24.63
CA ALA A 16 5.95 -8.95 -25.67
C ALA A 16 5.16 -9.84 -26.63
N GLN A 17 4.33 -10.74 -26.09
CA GLN A 17 3.47 -11.62 -26.89
C GLN A 17 2.51 -10.82 -27.77
N LEU A 18 1.78 -9.85 -27.22
CA LEU A 18 0.78 -9.09 -27.98
C LEU A 18 1.43 -8.24 -29.07
N ARG A 19 2.63 -7.70 -28.84
CA ARG A 19 3.39 -6.98 -29.87
C ARG A 19 3.76 -7.90 -31.03
N GLU A 20 4.23 -9.10 -30.73
CA GLU A 20 4.56 -10.09 -31.76
C GLU A 20 3.31 -10.47 -32.57
N GLU A 21 2.18 -10.73 -31.89
CA GLU A 21 0.93 -11.05 -32.58
C GLU A 21 0.41 -9.90 -33.45
N VAL A 22 0.55 -8.64 -33.02
CA VAL A 22 0.21 -7.48 -33.88
C VAL A 22 1.09 -7.47 -35.14
N GLN A 23 2.39 -7.71 -35.03
CA GLN A 23 3.28 -7.77 -36.20
C GLN A 23 2.91 -8.92 -37.15
N GLN A 24 2.55 -10.09 -36.60
CA GLN A 24 2.08 -11.23 -37.39
C GLN A 24 0.77 -10.92 -38.13
N LEU A 25 -0.18 -10.24 -37.46
CA LEU A 25 -1.45 -9.84 -38.07
C LEU A 25 -1.28 -8.76 -39.14
N LEU A 26 -0.37 -7.81 -38.94
CA LEU A 26 -0.04 -6.80 -39.96
C LEU A 26 0.56 -7.46 -41.21
N LYS A 27 1.50 -8.39 -41.02
CA LYS A 27 2.06 -9.17 -42.13
C LYS A 27 0.99 -9.99 -42.84
N LEU A 28 0.08 -10.61 -42.09
CA LEU A 28 -1.04 -11.35 -42.66
C LEU A 28 -1.95 -10.42 -43.48
N ALA A 29 -2.24 -9.21 -42.99
CA ALA A 29 -3.04 -8.22 -43.72
C ALA A 29 -2.38 -7.82 -45.04
N GLU A 30 -1.05 -7.66 -45.07
CA GLU A 30 -0.29 -7.39 -46.30
C GLU A 30 -0.33 -8.59 -47.28
N ASP A 31 -0.21 -9.82 -46.77
CA ASP A 31 -0.22 -11.03 -47.60
C ASP A 31 -1.65 -11.40 -48.09
N SER A 32 -2.70 -10.87 -47.47
CA SER A 32 -4.12 -11.19 -47.75
C SER A 32 -4.58 -10.79 -49.15
N ASP A 33 -3.86 -9.88 -49.82
CA ASP A 33 -4.07 -9.58 -51.24
C ASP A 33 -3.77 -10.78 -52.16
N SER A 34 -3.18 -11.87 -51.62
CA SER A 34 -2.75 -13.05 -52.39
C SER A 34 -3.19 -14.42 -51.84
N ARG A 35 -3.84 -14.52 -50.66
CA ARG A 35 -4.39 -15.79 -50.13
C ARG A 35 -5.67 -15.60 -49.31
N PRO A 36 -6.62 -16.55 -49.36
CA PRO A 36 -7.80 -16.51 -48.49
C PRO A 36 -7.38 -16.66 -47.03
N VAL A 37 -7.74 -15.67 -46.22
CA VAL A 37 -7.64 -15.69 -44.76
C VAL A 37 -8.60 -16.74 -44.22
N ASN A 38 -8.23 -17.40 -43.12
CA ASN A 38 -9.02 -18.44 -42.45
C ASN A 38 -10.47 -17.98 -42.21
N ASP A 39 -11.44 -18.86 -42.45
CA ASP A 39 -12.88 -18.54 -42.44
C ASP A 39 -13.29 -18.08 -41.03
N GLY A 40 -13.54 -16.78 -40.86
CA GLY A 40 -13.93 -16.15 -39.59
C GLY A 40 -12.87 -15.29 -38.88
N LEU A 41 -11.64 -15.14 -39.41
CA LEU A 41 -10.63 -14.23 -38.84
C LEU A 41 -10.77 -12.80 -39.40
N ASP A 42 -11.31 -11.89 -38.58
CA ASP A 42 -11.30 -10.45 -38.85
C ASP A 42 -9.98 -9.82 -38.36
N VAL A 43 -9.02 -9.68 -39.28
CA VAL A 43 -7.66 -9.19 -38.99
C VAL A 43 -7.66 -7.75 -38.44
N PRO A 44 -8.34 -6.75 -39.05
CA PRO A 44 -8.44 -5.42 -38.47
C PRO A 44 -9.01 -5.41 -37.04
N ALA A 45 -10.08 -6.17 -36.78
CA ALA A 45 -10.66 -6.21 -35.45
C ALA A 45 -9.73 -6.88 -34.42
N GLU A 46 -8.95 -7.88 -34.83
CA GLU A 46 -8.01 -8.62 -33.98
C GLU A 46 -6.75 -7.79 -33.65
N ILE A 47 -6.30 -6.93 -34.57
CA ILE A 47 -5.29 -5.88 -34.31
C ILE A 47 -5.83 -4.88 -33.29
N ALA A 48 -7.02 -4.31 -33.52
CA ALA A 48 -7.61 -3.31 -32.63
C ALA A 48 -7.80 -3.85 -31.19
N ARG A 49 -8.19 -5.13 -31.04
CA ARG A 49 -8.29 -5.79 -29.72
C ARG A 49 -6.95 -5.87 -29.00
N ARG A 50 -5.86 -6.20 -29.71
CA ARG A 50 -4.49 -6.25 -29.15
C ARG A 50 -3.98 -4.89 -28.77
N GLU A 51 -4.14 -3.90 -29.63
CA GLU A 51 -3.71 -2.53 -29.35
C GLU A 51 -4.43 -1.97 -28.13
N LYS A 52 -5.75 -2.20 -28.01
CA LYS A 52 -6.50 -1.84 -26.80
C LYS A 52 -5.94 -2.52 -25.54
N ARG A 53 -5.58 -3.80 -25.63
CA ARG A 53 -5.00 -4.54 -24.50
C ARG A 53 -3.57 -4.07 -24.17
N LEU A 54 -2.77 -3.73 -25.17
CA LEU A 54 -1.45 -3.11 -25.00
C LEU A 54 -1.56 -1.75 -24.29
N GLY A 55 -2.55 -0.93 -24.66
CA GLY A 55 -2.85 0.33 -23.96
C GLY A 55 -3.17 0.12 -22.48
N ALA A 56 -4.01 -0.87 -22.16
CA ALA A 56 -4.33 -1.21 -20.77
C ALA A 56 -3.10 -1.71 -19.98
N ILE A 57 -2.22 -2.50 -20.61
CA ILE A 57 -0.97 -2.96 -19.99
C ILE A 57 -0.02 -1.80 -19.77
N ALA A 58 0.09 -0.86 -20.72
CA ALA A 58 0.93 0.32 -20.56
C ALA A 58 0.49 1.19 -19.37
N GLN A 59 -0.82 1.41 -19.21
CA GLN A 59 -1.38 2.11 -18.03
C GLN A 59 -1.05 1.37 -16.73
N ALA A 60 -1.24 0.04 -16.70
CA ALA A 60 -0.91 -0.78 -15.55
C ALA A 60 0.58 -0.71 -15.16
N LYS A 61 1.48 -0.75 -16.16
CA LYS A 61 2.92 -0.63 -15.96
C LYS A 61 3.31 0.76 -15.43
N ALA A 62 2.77 1.82 -16.00
CA ALA A 62 3.01 3.19 -15.52
C ALA A 62 2.60 3.35 -14.05
N LYS A 63 1.47 2.74 -13.65
CA LYS A 63 1.02 2.76 -12.25
C LYS A 63 1.93 1.96 -11.32
N ILE A 64 2.46 0.82 -11.78
CA ILE A 64 3.45 0.04 -11.02
C ILE A 64 4.74 0.84 -10.85
N GLU A 65 5.21 1.52 -11.89
CA GLU A 65 6.40 2.38 -11.84
C GLU A 65 6.21 3.57 -10.90
N GLU A 66 5.05 4.21 -10.91
CA GLU A 66 4.70 5.26 -9.96
C GLU A 66 4.84 4.77 -8.51
N ARG A 67 4.21 3.63 -8.19
CA ARG A 67 4.32 3.03 -6.84
C ARG A 67 5.74 2.63 -6.48
N ALA A 68 6.50 2.13 -7.44
CA ALA A 68 7.89 1.78 -7.22
C ALA A 68 8.72 3.01 -6.87
N ARG A 69 8.45 4.18 -7.48
CA ARG A 69 9.08 5.46 -7.14
C ARG A 69 8.69 5.93 -5.74
N GLU A 70 7.40 5.87 -5.39
CA GLU A 70 6.91 6.22 -4.05
C GLU A 70 7.57 5.36 -2.96
N ARG A 71 7.56 4.03 -3.16
CA ARG A 71 8.26 3.09 -2.28
C ARG A 71 9.73 3.45 -2.15
N HIS A 72 10.41 3.65 -3.27
CA HIS A 72 11.84 3.96 -3.27
C HIS A 72 12.13 5.27 -2.53
N ALA A 73 11.30 6.31 -2.68
CA ALA A 73 11.47 7.55 -1.94
C ALA A 73 11.36 7.35 -0.42
N VAL A 74 10.38 6.57 0.04
CA VAL A 74 10.23 6.25 1.48
C VAL A 74 11.40 5.39 1.98
N GLU A 75 11.73 4.33 1.25
CA GLU A 75 12.85 3.44 1.62
C GLU A 75 14.19 4.20 1.63
N GLN A 76 14.37 5.18 0.74
CA GLN A 76 15.55 6.04 0.68
C GLN A 76 15.65 6.97 1.89
N GLN A 77 14.55 7.60 2.31
CA GLN A 77 14.51 8.41 3.52
C GLN A 77 14.81 7.56 4.77
N GLU A 78 14.23 6.35 4.87
CA GLU A 78 14.52 5.44 5.97
C GLU A 78 15.99 4.98 5.98
N TYR A 79 16.56 4.75 4.80
CA TYR A 79 17.98 4.42 4.62
C TYR A 79 18.88 5.57 5.10
N GLU A 80 18.61 6.79 4.66
CA GLU A 80 19.35 7.99 5.05
C GLU A 80 19.27 8.25 6.55
N ALA A 81 18.08 8.13 7.15
CA ALA A 81 17.90 8.26 8.60
C ALA A 81 18.70 7.20 9.38
N LYS A 82 18.71 5.94 8.90
CA LYS A 82 19.53 4.87 9.51
C LYS A 82 21.03 5.16 9.37
N CYS A 83 21.47 5.64 8.22
CA CYS A 83 22.85 6.03 7.99
C CYS A 83 23.27 7.19 8.90
N ALA A 84 22.47 8.26 8.97
CA ALA A 84 22.71 9.42 9.84
C ALA A 84 22.77 9.01 11.32
N LYS A 85 21.83 8.19 11.79
CA LYS A 85 21.85 7.67 13.17
C LYS A 85 23.13 6.89 13.48
N ARG A 86 23.60 6.06 12.55
CA ARG A 86 24.85 5.29 12.74
C ARG A 86 26.08 6.17 12.67
N GLN A 87 26.07 7.19 11.81
CA GLN A 87 27.15 8.17 11.75
C GLN A 87 27.26 8.92 13.08
N GLY A 88 26.15 9.41 13.63
CA GLY A 88 26.14 10.05 14.95
C GLY A 88 26.67 9.14 16.06
N GLN A 89 26.34 7.84 16.04
CA GLN A 89 26.93 6.88 16.98
C GLN A 89 28.46 6.76 16.84
N ARG A 90 28.97 6.73 15.60
CA ARG A 90 30.42 6.66 15.33
C ARG A 90 31.13 7.94 15.79
N ASP A 91 30.51 9.09 15.56
CA ASP A 91 31.03 10.39 15.98
C ASP A 91 31.09 10.50 17.52
N GLU A 92 30.16 9.85 18.23
CA GLU A 92 30.18 9.67 19.70
C GLU A 92 31.17 8.58 20.18
N GLY A 93 31.96 7.99 19.29
CA GLY A 93 32.90 6.91 19.61
C GLY A 93 32.25 5.56 19.89
N LYS A 94 30.94 5.41 19.66
CA LYS A 94 30.21 4.14 19.82
C LYS A 94 30.28 3.32 18.54
N LYS A 95 30.42 2.00 18.65
CA LYS A 95 30.36 1.08 17.51
C LYS A 95 28.90 0.67 17.23
N PRO A 96 28.33 1.01 16.06
CA PRO A 96 27.00 0.55 15.69
C PRO A 96 26.92 -0.98 15.67
N ARG A 97 25.82 -1.55 16.16
CA ARG A 97 25.57 -3.00 16.11
C ARG A 97 24.99 -3.39 14.75
N GLY A 98 25.48 -4.50 14.20
CA GLY A 98 24.97 -5.10 12.96
C GLY A 98 25.57 -4.53 11.66
N PRO A 99 25.27 -5.15 10.51
CA PRO A 99 25.82 -4.75 9.21
C PRO A 99 25.30 -3.37 8.79
N ASP A 100 26.07 -2.65 7.98
CA ASP A 100 25.67 -1.33 7.48
C ASP A 100 24.42 -1.40 6.60
N PRO A 101 23.53 -0.39 6.69
CA PRO A 101 22.33 -0.36 5.86
C PRO A 101 22.73 -0.43 4.38
N GLN A 102 21.95 -1.16 3.60
CA GLN A 102 22.12 -1.22 2.15
C GLN A 102 21.15 -0.25 1.48
N PRO A 103 21.56 0.39 0.37
CA PRO A 103 20.67 1.27 -0.38
C PRO A 103 19.47 0.45 -0.92
N PRO A 104 18.28 1.03 -0.98
CA PRO A 104 17.11 0.36 -1.53
C PRO A 104 17.25 0.15 -3.05
N ALA A 105 16.54 -0.86 -3.56
CA ALA A 105 16.52 -1.14 -5.00
C ALA A 105 15.56 -0.18 -5.73
N SER A 106 16.02 0.38 -6.85
CA SER A 106 15.21 1.26 -7.69
C SER A 106 14.33 0.49 -8.67
N GLY A 107 13.21 1.12 -9.06
CA GLY A 107 12.28 0.59 -10.06
C GLY A 107 11.35 -0.53 -9.57
N PRO A 108 10.47 -1.03 -10.47
CA PRO A 108 9.54 -2.12 -10.16
C PRO A 108 10.22 -3.45 -9.84
N LYS A 109 9.65 -4.18 -8.88
CA LYS A 109 9.97 -5.58 -8.60
C LYS A 109 9.09 -6.48 -9.47
N ALA A 110 9.57 -7.67 -9.82
CA ALA A 110 8.82 -8.65 -10.62
C ALA A 110 7.41 -8.94 -10.05
N SER A 111 7.30 -8.97 -8.72
CA SER A 111 6.06 -9.22 -7.98
C SER A 111 5.18 -7.99 -7.74
N ASP A 112 5.64 -6.78 -8.10
CA ASP A 112 4.81 -5.58 -7.99
C ASP A 112 3.61 -5.74 -8.93
N GLN A 113 2.41 -5.40 -8.44
CA GLN A 113 1.18 -5.68 -9.16
C GLN A 113 0.11 -4.60 -8.95
N VAL A 114 -0.79 -4.51 -9.92
CA VAL A 114 -1.94 -3.61 -9.91
C VAL A 114 -3.21 -4.36 -10.27
N ASN A 115 -4.33 -4.00 -9.66
CA ASN A 115 -5.64 -4.53 -10.02
C ASN A 115 -6.21 -3.71 -11.18
N LEU A 116 -6.55 -4.39 -12.28
CA LEU A 116 -7.00 -3.74 -13.52
C LEU A 116 -8.42 -3.16 -13.45
N THR A 117 -9.21 -3.48 -12.42
CA THR A 117 -10.57 -2.92 -12.23
C THR A 117 -10.59 -1.77 -11.24
N ASP A 118 -9.73 -1.83 -10.24
CA ASP A 118 -9.58 -0.80 -9.24
C ASP A 118 -8.09 -0.71 -8.93
N GLU A 119 -7.42 0.27 -9.52
CA GLU A 119 -5.98 0.41 -9.34
C GLU A 119 -5.64 0.83 -7.91
N GLU A 120 -6.50 1.58 -7.23
CA GLU A 120 -6.22 2.10 -5.90
C GLU A 120 -6.29 1.01 -4.81
N SER A 121 -6.96 -0.12 -5.08
CA SER A 121 -6.98 -1.25 -4.15
C SER A 121 -5.59 -1.83 -3.91
N ARG A 122 -5.39 -2.43 -2.73
CA ARG A 122 -4.17 -3.18 -2.39
C ARG A 122 -4.51 -4.57 -1.92
N ILE A 123 -3.55 -5.49 -2.11
CA ILE A 123 -3.61 -6.81 -1.50
C ILE A 123 -3.26 -6.66 -0.02
N MET A 124 -4.22 -6.90 0.85
CA MET A 124 -4.09 -6.80 2.30
C MET A 124 -4.36 -8.14 2.97
N PRO A 125 -3.70 -8.43 4.11
CA PRO A 125 -4.00 -9.61 4.90
C PRO A 125 -5.42 -9.50 5.49
N THR A 126 -6.09 -10.63 5.56
CA THR A 126 -7.43 -10.78 6.16
C THR A 126 -7.32 -11.47 7.52
N SER A 127 -8.28 -11.22 8.41
CA SER A 127 -8.34 -11.86 9.72
C SER A 127 -8.44 -13.40 9.64
N SER A 128 -8.98 -13.93 8.54
CA SER A 128 -9.08 -15.37 8.26
C SER A 128 -7.78 -16.00 7.74
N GLY A 129 -6.67 -15.27 7.68
CA GLY A 129 -5.36 -15.82 7.28
C GLY A 129 -5.11 -15.88 5.76
N GLY A 130 -5.93 -15.21 4.96
CA GLY A 130 -5.74 -15.05 3.51
C GLY A 130 -5.43 -13.62 3.11
N PHE A 131 -5.44 -13.33 1.81
CA PHE A 131 -5.27 -11.99 1.26
C PHE A 131 -6.46 -11.56 0.39
N GLU A 132 -6.81 -10.28 0.45
CA GLU A 132 -7.91 -9.70 -0.33
C GLU A 132 -7.51 -8.34 -0.92
N GLN A 133 -8.12 -8.00 -2.07
CA GLN A 133 -8.02 -6.66 -2.62
C GLN A 133 -8.97 -5.74 -1.86
N SER A 134 -8.42 -4.82 -1.07
CA SER A 134 -9.19 -3.96 -0.18
C SER A 134 -8.49 -2.62 0.07
N TYR A 135 -9.16 -1.81 0.89
CA TYR A 135 -8.64 -0.60 1.51
C TYR A 135 -8.66 -0.76 3.02
N ASN A 136 -7.89 0.05 3.71
CA ASN A 136 -7.95 0.17 5.14
C ASN A 136 -8.84 1.38 5.51
N ALA A 137 -10.02 1.09 6.05
CA ALA A 137 -10.97 2.11 6.47
C ALA A 137 -10.78 2.41 7.96
N GLN A 138 -10.70 3.70 8.28
CA GLN A 138 -10.38 4.23 9.59
C GLN A 138 -11.50 5.19 10.01
N ALA A 139 -11.83 5.19 11.29
CA ALA A 139 -12.85 6.06 11.86
C ALA A 139 -12.43 6.53 13.25
N ALA A 140 -12.63 7.82 13.53
CA ALA A 140 -12.59 8.35 14.88
C ALA A 140 -14.03 8.54 15.36
N VAL A 141 -14.32 8.02 16.54
CA VAL A 141 -15.66 7.99 17.13
C VAL A 141 -15.61 8.73 18.46
N ASP A 142 -16.55 9.64 18.66
CA ASP A 142 -16.77 10.27 19.96
C ASP A 142 -17.34 9.25 20.94
N THR A 143 -16.69 9.11 22.10
CA THR A 143 -16.99 8.01 23.05
C THR A 143 -18.29 8.22 23.82
N GLU A 144 -18.77 9.46 23.95
CA GLU A 144 -20.00 9.78 24.69
C GLU A 144 -21.24 9.63 23.81
N THR A 145 -21.17 10.16 22.59
CA THR A 145 -22.31 10.21 21.66
C THR A 145 -22.32 9.07 20.64
N MET A 146 -21.21 8.33 20.51
CA MET A 146 -20.99 7.30 19.48
C MET A 146 -21.05 7.85 18.04
N LEU A 147 -20.89 9.16 17.86
CA LEU A 147 -20.84 9.78 16.55
C LEU A 147 -19.47 9.56 15.89
N VAL A 148 -19.49 9.17 14.62
CA VAL A 148 -18.28 9.17 13.79
C VAL A 148 -17.97 10.60 13.41
N VAL A 149 -16.87 11.15 13.94
CA VAL A 149 -16.46 12.54 13.70
C VAL A 149 -15.45 12.66 12.58
N VAL A 150 -14.62 11.62 12.37
CA VAL A 150 -13.63 11.58 11.29
C VAL A 150 -13.67 10.22 10.62
N HIS A 151 -13.48 10.20 9.31
CA HIS A 151 -13.20 9.00 8.54
C HIS A 151 -11.93 9.16 7.69
N ASN A 152 -11.22 8.07 7.47
CA ASN A 152 -10.11 8.00 6.53
C ASN A 152 -10.12 6.66 5.79
N VAL A 153 -9.67 6.66 4.54
CA VAL A 153 -9.48 5.43 3.77
C VAL A 153 -8.07 5.49 3.23
N SER A 154 -7.27 4.47 3.58
CA SER A 154 -5.88 4.38 3.16
C SER A 154 -5.62 3.08 2.42
N GLN A 155 -4.48 3.06 1.73
CA GLN A 155 -3.95 1.85 1.11
C GLN A 155 -2.94 1.12 2.02
N ALA A 156 -2.81 1.52 3.30
CA ALA A 156 -1.86 0.91 4.22
C ALA A 156 -2.39 -0.43 4.74
N PRO A 157 -1.56 -1.50 4.75
CA PRO A 157 -2.00 -2.82 5.22
C PRO A 157 -2.07 -2.94 6.75
N ASN A 158 -1.68 -1.91 7.50
CA ASN A 158 -1.71 -1.89 8.96
C ASN A 158 -1.97 -0.48 9.48
N ASP A 159 -2.36 -0.40 10.75
CA ASP A 159 -2.85 0.83 11.38
C ASP A 159 -1.75 1.69 12.04
N LYS A 160 -0.50 1.21 12.06
CA LYS A 160 0.59 1.88 12.79
C LYS A 160 0.90 3.29 12.33
N ARG A 161 0.47 3.69 11.13
CA ARG A 161 0.68 5.03 10.56
C ARG A 161 -0.64 5.79 10.37
N GLU A 162 -1.75 5.27 10.87
CA GLU A 162 -3.09 5.83 10.61
C GLU A 162 -3.56 6.86 11.66
N ILE A 163 -2.85 7.02 12.79
CA ILE A 163 -3.18 8.07 13.78
C ILE A 163 -2.94 9.47 13.21
N THR A 164 -1.77 9.74 12.62
CA THR A 164 -1.45 11.09 12.13
C THR A 164 -2.49 11.64 11.14
N PRO A 165 -2.92 10.89 10.10
CA PRO A 165 -3.99 11.36 9.20
C PRO A 165 -5.32 11.62 9.91
N ILE A 166 -5.65 10.87 10.97
CA ILE A 166 -6.86 11.10 11.77
C ILE A 166 -6.71 12.38 12.58
N LEU A 167 -5.57 12.59 13.23
CA LEU A 167 -5.29 13.80 14.01
C LEU A 167 -5.38 15.08 13.16
N ASP A 168 -4.80 15.08 11.96
CA ASP A 168 -4.88 16.22 11.04
C ASP A 168 -6.33 16.57 10.68
N LYS A 169 -7.18 15.55 10.51
CA LYS A 169 -8.61 15.72 10.26
C LYS A 169 -9.38 16.17 11.49
N VAL A 170 -9.02 15.68 12.68
CA VAL A 170 -9.59 16.13 13.95
C VAL A 170 -9.34 17.62 14.15
N GLN A 171 -8.15 18.12 13.84
CA GLN A 171 -7.85 19.55 13.92
C GLN A 171 -8.66 20.41 12.96
N ALA A 172 -9.11 19.83 11.85
CA ALA A 172 -9.94 20.51 10.85
C ALA A 172 -11.45 20.48 11.20
N LEU A 173 -11.85 19.87 12.33
CA LEU A 173 -13.26 19.82 12.73
C LEU A 173 -13.79 21.19 13.14
N PRO A 174 -15.09 21.46 12.95
CA PRO A 174 -15.72 22.68 13.42
C PRO A 174 -15.61 22.84 14.94
N GLU A 175 -15.37 24.06 15.42
CA GLU A 175 -15.27 24.38 16.86
C GLU A 175 -16.49 23.91 17.68
N GLY A 176 -17.67 23.86 17.06
CA GLY A 176 -18.91 23.40 17.71
C GLY A 176 -18.93 21.93 18.13
N LEU A 177 -17.99 21.11 17.66
CA LEU A 177 -17.81 19.72 18.11
C LEU A 177 -16.91 19.60 19.34
N GLY A 178 -16.33 20.72 19.80
CA GLY A 178 -15.42 20.75 20.93
C GLY A 178 -13.98 20.37 20.57
N GLN A 179 -13.17 20.09 21.59
CA GLN A 179 -11.77 19.72 21.45
C GLN A 179 -11.55 18.29 21.90
N VAL A 180 -10.75 17.55 21.15
CA VAL A 180 -10.32 16.20 21.54
C VAL A 180 -9.17 16.33 22.54
N SER A 181 -9.35 15.80 23.74
CA SER A 181 -8.31 15.76 24.77
C SER A 181 -7.58 14.42 24.85
N THR A 182 -8.25 13.34 24.46
CA THR A 182 -7.77 11.96 24.65
C THR A 182 -8.09 11.12 23.43
N LEU A 183 -7.16 10.29 23.00
CA LEU A 183 -7.33 9.37 21.88
C LEU A 183 -7.17 7.93 22.35
N LEU A 184 -8.22 7.13 22.20
CA LEU A 184 -8.20 5.68 22.45
C LEU A 184 -7.82 4.94 21.15
N GLY A 185 -6.94 3.95 21.25
CA GLY A 185 -6.57 3.10 20.12
C GLY A 185 -6.16 1.70 20.55
N ASP A 186 -6.42 0.72 19.69
CA ASP A 186 -5.97 -0.66 19.93
C ASP A 186 -4.46 -0.83 19.67
N THR A 187 -3.96 -2.06 19.85
CA THR A 187 -2.54 -2.39 19.66
C THR A 187 -2.04 -2.22 18.23
N GLY A 188 -2.93 -2.22 17.24
CA GLY A 188 -2.58 -1.92 15.85
C GLY A 188 -2.00 -0.53 15.68
N TYR A 189 -2.44 0.43 16.50
CA TYR A 189 -1.99 1.82 16.47
C TYR A 189 -0.79 2.11 17.36
N PHE A 190 -0.38 1.19 18.23
CA PHE A 190 0.71 1.46 19.17
C PHE A 190 2.07 1.63 18.46
N SER A 191 2.61 2.85 18.51
CA SER A 191 3.97 3.17 18.05
C SER A 191 4.48 4.45 18.73
N ALA A 192 5.80 4.56 18.94
CA ALA A 192 6.41 5.78 19.49
C ALA A 192 6.12 7.02 18.63
N ALA A 193 6.05 6.86 17.30
CA ALA A 193 5.71 7.94 16.39
C ALA A 193 4.29 8.46 16.63
N ASN A 194 3.31 7.57 16.84
CA ASN A 194 1.93 7.97 17.11
C ASN A 194 1.77 8.60 18.49
N VAL A 195 2.46 8.10 19.51
CA VAL A 195 2.48 8.71 20.84
C VAL A 195 2.99 10.15 20.74
N ASN A 196 4.15 10.35 20.12
CA ASN A 196 4.72 11.68 19.93
C ASN A 196 3.80 12.59 19.10
N ALA A 197 3.09 12.05 18.11
CA ALA A 197 2.16 12.83 17.29
C ALA A 197 0.95 13.31 18.09
N CYS A 198 0.37 12.46 18.96
CA CYS A 198 -0.71 12.87 19.86
C CYS A 198 -0.23 13.94 20.86
N GLU A 199 0.91 13.70 21.51
CA GLU A 199 1.47 14.63 22.50
C GLU A 199 1.80 16.00 21.90
N ALA A 200 2.33 16.03 20.67
CA ALA A 200 2.61 17.28 19.96
C ALA A 200 1.35 18.12 19.69
N GLN A 201 0.16 17.49 19.67
CA GLN A 201 -1.13 18.15 19.52
C GLN A 201 -1.86 18.36 20.86
N GLY A 202 -1.22 18.04 21.99
CA GLY A 202 -1.84 18.15 23.31
C GLY A 202 -2.92 17.11 23.59
N ILE A 203 -2.93 15.99 22.84
CA ILE A 203 -3.90 14.90 22.99
C ILE A 203 -3.22 13.76 23.75
N GLU A 204 -3.84 13.29 24.83
CA GLU A 204 -3.35 12.16 25.61
C GLU A 204 -3.61 10.83 24.85
N PRO A 205 -2.56 10.07 24.48
CA PRO A 205 -2.72 8.80 23.80
C PRO A 205 -2.93 7.64 24.78
N MET A 206 -4.08 6.97 24.69
CA MET A 206 -4.35 5.70 25.39
C MET A 206 -4.33 4.55 24.38
N LEU A 207 -3.13 4.06 24.07
CA LEU A 207 -2.89 3.02 23.08
C LEU A 207 -2.51 1.69 23.73
N SER A 208 -3.24 0.62 23.41
CA SER A 208 -3.00 -0.70 24.01
C SER A 208 -1.65 -1.30 23.59
N MET A 209 -0.73 -1.55 24.52
CA MET A 209 0.63 -2.02 24.20
C MET A 209 0.70 -3.46 23.67
N LYS A 210 -0.20 -4.34 24.11
CA LYS A 210 -0.24 -5.76 23.73
C LYS A 210 -1.68 -6.26 23.68
N ARG A 211 -1.92 -7.33 22.92
CA ARG A 211 -3.17 -8.08 23.01
C ARG A 211 -3.16 -8.88 24.32
N GLU A 212 -4.21 -8.71 25.09
CA GLU A 212 -4.44 -9.49 26.30
C GLU A 212 -5.44 -10.61 26.01
N SER A 213 -5.18 -11.79 26.56
CA SER A 213 -6.10 -12.92 26.45
C SER A 213 -7.41 -12.59 27.17
N HIS A 214 -8.53 -13.00 26.60
CA HIS A 214 -9.79 -12.97 27.33
C HIS A 214 -9.73 -13.94 28.52
N HIS A 215 -10.35 -13.57 29.65
CA HIS A 215 -10.50 -14.41 30.84
C HIS A 215 -9.19 -14.79 31.56
N ILE A 216 -8.22 -13.87 31.64
CA ILE A 216 -7.04 -14.07 32.50
C ILE A 216 -7.53 -14.34 33.95
N PRO A 217 -7.13 -15.46 34.58
CA PRO A 217 -7.44 -15.74 35.98
C PRO A 217 -7.07 -14.56 36.88
N VAL A 218 -7.94 -14.21 37.83
CA VAL A 218 -7.79 -12.99 38.64
C VAL A 218 -6.41 -12.83 39.27
N LEU A 219 -5.79 -13.93 39.72
CA LEU A 219 -4.46 -13.90 40.33
C LEU A 219 -3.33 -13.65 39.30
N GLN A 220 -3.50 -14.10 38.06
CA GLN A 220 -2.54 -13.81 36.98
C GLN A 220 -2.65 -12.36 36.50
N ARG A 221 -3.83 -11.73 36.63
CA ARG A 221 -4.02 -10.31 36.26
C ARG A 221 -3.22 -9.35 37.14
N PHE A 222 -2.94 -9.72 38.39
CA PHE A 222 -2.15 -8.93 39.34
C PHE A 222 -0.72 -9.44 39.53
N ALA A 223 -0.26 -10.38 38.71
CA ALA A 223 1.13 -10.79 38.72
C ALA A 223 2.02 -9.64 38.21
N PRO A 224 3.24 -9.45 38.75
CA PRO A 224 4.18 -8.48 38.20
C PRO A 224 4.51 -8.81 36.74
N ASP A 225 4.59 -7.77 35.91
CA ASP A 225 4.98 -7.83 34.50
C ASP A 225 6.41 -8.35 34.28
#